data_AF-W4UTT9-F1
#
_entry.id   AF-W4UTT9-F1
#
_cell.length_a   1.000
_cell.length_b   1.000
_cell.length_c   1.000
_cell.angle_alpha   90.00
_cell.angle_beta   90.00
_cell.angle_gamma   90.00
#
_symmetry.space_group_name_H-M   'P 1'
#
loop_
_entity.id
_entity.type
_entity.pdbx_description
1 polymer ?
#
loop_
_entity_poly.entity_id
_entity_poly.type
_entity_poly.pdbx_seq_one_letter_code
_entity_poly.pdbx_strand_id
1 'polypeptide(L)'
;MYASTYQTQKSDLKKNVAQRKRTRDQKLNDEAYVVPKDSIAISERAYRRGMGTKPLLYSIERRKKDTKVTFLQPIYYSSQWLHYSQGFKIVDQKSGDEYHVRGYDGGASFGKLMIVKGCNSKYVYVSLLFPKLKKRVRKIDILELPHKTDALPSNDDGIPKSYFNIKVEDYLVTSQKNKKIYY
;
A
#
# COMPACT_ATOMS: atom_id res chain seq x y z
N MET A 1 -17.26 21.29 41.81
CA MET A 1 -17.28 19.81 41.69
C MET A 1 -17.41 19.30 40.25
N TYR A 2 -18.19 19.93 39.35
CA TYR A 2 -18.37 19.45 37.97
C TYR A 2 -17.08 19.36 37.12
N ALA A 3 -16.18 20.35 37.19
CA ALA A 3 -14.97 20.37 36.36
C ALA A 3 -14.01 19.20 36.60
N SER A 4 -13.94 18.69 37.84
CA SER A 4 -13.08 17.55 38.21
C SER A 4 -13.60 16.24 37.60
N THR A 5 -14.91 15.99 37.68
CA THR A 5 -15.55 14.78 37.13
C THR A 5 -15.43 14.70 35.61
N TYR A 6 -15.59 15.82 34.89
CA TYR A 6 -15.41 15.87 33.43
C TYR A 6 -13.95 15.62 33.01
N GLN A 7 -12.97 16.15 33.76
CA GLN A 7 -11.56 15.90 33.49
C GLN A 7 -11.18 14.43 33.73
N THR A 8 -11.69 13.82 34.81
CA THR A 8 -11.49 12.40 35.12
C THR A 8 -12.08 11.50 34.02
N GLN A 9 -13.35 11.72 33.63
CA GLN A 9 -13.98 10.95 32.54
C GLN A 9 -13.24 11.08 31.20
N LYS A 10 -12.77 12.28 30.85
CA LYS A 10 -11.96 12.50 29.64
C LYS A 10 -10.61 11.79 29.72
N SER A 11 -10.01 11.73 30.91
CA SER A 11 -8.74 11.03 31.15
C SER A 11 -8.90 9.51 31.02
N ASP A 12 -9.99 8.95 31.55
CA ASP A 12 -10.28 7.52 31.49
C ASP A 12 -10.65 7.08 30.08
N LEU A 13 -11.41 7.90 29.34
CA LEU A 13 -11.69 7.66 27.92
C LEU A 13 -10.40 7.61 27.09
N LYS A 14 -9.46 8.54 27.33
CA LYS A 14 -8.15 8.56 26.64
C LYS A 14 -7.34 7.30 26.96
N LYS A 15 -7.29 6.88 28.22
CA LYS A 15 -6.60 5.64 28.64
C LYS A 15 -7.21 4.42 27.97
N ASN A 16 -8.54 4.32 27.95
CA ASN A 16 -9.26 3.23 27.30
C ASN A 16 -8.99 3.16 25.79
N VAL A 17 -9.00 4.30 25.08
CA VAL A 17 -8.66 4.37 23.65
C VAL A 17 -7.21 3.95 23.41
N ALA A 18 -6.26 4.42 24.23
CA ALA A 18 -4.86 4.06 24.10
C ALA A 18 -4.62 2.57 24.33
N GLN A 19 -5.28 1.97 25.33
CA GLN A 19 -5.19 0.54 25.62
C GLN A 19 -5.76 -0.30 24.47
N ARG A 20 -6.94 0.06 23.94
CA ARG A 20 -7.53 -0.62 22.77
C ARG A 20 -6.61 -0.58 21.55
N LYS A 21 -6.01 0.58 21.27
CA LYS A 21 -5.03 0.72 20.17
C LYS A 21 -3.83 -0.18 20.37
N ARG A 22 -3.25 -0.21 21.58
CA ARG A 22 -2.12 -1.10 21.91
C ARG A 22 -2.47 -2.57 21.70
N THR A 23 -3.61 -3.03 22.21
CA THR A 23 -4.04 -4.43 22.06
C THR A 23 -4.26 -4.80 20.59
N ARG A 24 -4.89 -3.91 19.81
CA ARG A 24 -5.07 -4.11 18.36
C ARG A 24 -3.73 -4.20 17.64
N ASP A 25 -2.85 -3.22 17.89
CA ASP A 25 -1.55 -3.18 17.23
C ASP A 25 -0.70 -4.40 17.63
N GLN A 26 -0.72 -4.83 18.89
CA GLN A 26 -0.07 -6.08 19.32
C GLN A 26 -0.52 -7.26 18.47
N LYS A 27 -1.84 -7.47 18.34
CA LYS A 27 -2.41 -8.56 17.54
C LYS A 27 -2.00 -8.45 16.07
N LEU A 28 -2.08 -7.25 15.50
CA LEU A 28 -1.67 -7.01 14.11
C LEU A 28 -0.17 -7.29 13.90
N ASN A 29 0.68 -6.93 14.85
CA ASN A 29 2.12 -7.18 14.79
C ASN A 29 2.43 -8.68 14.84
N ASP A 30 1.75 -9.42 15.71
CA ASP A 30 1.95 -10.87 15.88
C ASP A 30 1.53 -11.64 14.63
N GLU A 31 0.51 -11.16 13.92
CA GLU A 31 0.03 -11.73 12.67
C GLU A 31 0.77 -11.18 11.44
N ALA A 32 1.52 -10.08 11.54
CA ALA A 32 2.11 -9.43 10.37
C ALA A 32 3.26 -10.24 9.74
N TYR A 33 3.47 -10.04 8.44
CA TYR A 33 4.64 -10.55 7.73
C TYR A 33 5.77 -9.52 7.76
N VAL A 34 6.87 -9.84 8.43
CA VAL A 34 8.08 -9.01 8.35
C VAL A 34 8.77 -9.30 7.03
N VAL A 35 8.88 -8.29 6.17
CA VAL A 35 9.52 -8.44 4.87
C VAL A 35 11.02 -8.68 5.07
N PRO A 36 11.61 -9.76 4.52
CA PRO A 36 13.04 -10.01 4.59
C PRO A 36 13.83 -8.83 4.03
N LYS A 37 14.95 -8.47 4.66
CA LYS A 37 15.71 -7.28 4.25
C LYS A 37 16.21 -7.36 2.82
N ASP A 38 16.66 -8.55 2.42
CA ASP A 38 17.22 -8.81 1.09
C ASP A 38 16.15 -8.81 -0.01
N SER A 39 14.88 -8.85 0.40
CA SER A 39 13.69 -8.74 -0.45
C SER A 39 13.25 -7.30 -0.71
N ILE A 40 13.79 -6.31 0.02
CA ILE A 40 13.34 -4.93 -0.09
C ILE A 40 14.16 -4.21 -1.17
N ALA A 41 13.54 -3.98 -2.32
CA ALA A 41 14.12 -3.12 -3.35
C ALA A 41 13.93 -1.63 -3.00
N ILE A 42 15.04 -0.95 -2.72
CA ILE A 42 15.09 0.49 -2.44
C ILE A 42 15.24 1.26 -3.76
N SER A 43 14.47 2.34 -3.91
CA SER A 43 14.62 3.24 -5.05
C SER A 43 15.80 4.18 -4.88
N GLU A 44 16.51 4.44 -5.98
CA GLU A 44 17.54 5.49 -6.07
C GLU A 44 16.92 6.91 -5.99
N ARG A 45 15.60 7.03 -6.19
CA ARG A 45 14.89 8.31 -6.07
C ARG A 45 14.92 8.79 -4.62
N ALA A 46 15.47 9.99 -4.41
CA ALA A 46 15.46 10.63 -3.09
C ALA A 46 14.03 10.88 -2.60
N TYR A 47 13.76 10.48 -1.35
CA TYR A 47 12.54 10.86 -0.64
C TYR A 47 12.83 12.09 0.23
N ARG A 48 12.07 13.17 0.03
CA ARG A 48 12.12 14.36 0.88
C ARG A 48 11.01 14.26 1.92
N ARG A 49 11.38 14.36 3.20
CA ARG A 49 10.40 14.41 4.30
C ARG A 49 9.42 15.57 4.08
N GLY A 50 8.13 15.32 4.31
CA GLY A 50 7.05 16.27 4.02
C GLY A 50 6.35 16.02 2.68
N MET A 51 6.86 15.14 1.82
CA MET A 51 6.07 14.60 0.71
C MET A 51 5.02 13.63 1.25
N GLY A 52 3.76 13.79 0.82
CA GLY A 52 2.60 13.07 1.35
C GLY A 52 2.75 11.54 1.35
N THR A 53 1.91 10.89 2.13
CA THR A 53 1.83 9.43 2.40
C THR A 53 1.41 8.58 1.21
N LYS A 54 0.91 9.22 0.14
CA LYS A 54 0.45 8.52 -1.05
C LYS A 54 1.62 7.96 -1.86
N PRO A 55 1.64 6.65 -2.14
CA PRO A 55 2.64 6.07 -3.02
C PRO A 55 2.60 6.71 -4.40
N LEU A 56 3.73 6.70 -5.11
CA LEU A 56 3.77 7.19 -6.48
C LEU A 56 3.57 6.02 -7.44
N LEU A 57 2.65 6.12 -8.38
CA LEU A 57 2.58 5.16 -9.48
C LEU A 57 3.91 5.22 -10.25
N TYR A 58 4.59 4.08 -10.34
CA TYR A 58 5.91 3.98 -10.96
C TYR A 58 5.81 3.37 -12.35
N SER A 59 5.16 2.22 -12.47
CA SER A 59 5.10 1.51 -13.74
C SER A 59 3.91 0.56 -13.84
N ILE A 60 3.54 0.27 -15.08
CA ILE A 60 2.55 -0.74 -15.47
C ILE A 60 3.22 -1.68 -16.46
N GLU A 61 3.17 -2.97 -16.19
CA GLU A 61 3.80 -4.00 -17.00
C GLU A 61 2.77 -5.07 -17.39
N ARG A 62 2.47 -5.18 -18.68
CA ARG A 62 1.53 -6.17 -19.22
C ARG A 62 2.27 -7.48 -19.50
N ARG A 63 2.23 -8.40 -18.54
CA ARG A 63 2.90 -9.69 -18.63
C ARG A 63 2.02 -10.72 -19.36
N LYS A 64 2.57 -11.92 -19.58
CA LYS A 64 1.85 -12.99 -20.29
C LYS A 64 0.55 -13.39 -19.59
N LYS A 65 0.56 -13.48 -18.25
CA LYS A 65 -0.52 -14.00 -17.41
C LYS A 65 -1.23 -12.96 -16.53
N ASP A 66 -0.64 -11.78 -16.38
CA ASP A 66 -1.07 -10.77 -15.42
C ASP A 66 -0.65 -9.36 -15.85
N THR A 67 -1.05 -8.39 -15.05
CA THR A 67 -0.51 -7.03 -15.09
C THR A 67 0.17 -6.76 -13.77
N LYS A 68 1.44 -6.35 -13.81
CA LYS A 68 2.14 -5.83 -12.64
C LYS A 68 2.01 -4.32 -12.61
N VAL A 69 1.55 -3.78 -11.49
CA VAL A 69 1.56 -2.35 -11.22
C VAL A 69 2.52 -2.10 -10.07
N THR A 70 3.50 -1.23 -10.28
CA THR A 70 4.53 -0.90 -9.29
C THR A 70 4.32 0.49 -8.76
N PHE A 71 4.46 0.65 -7.45
CA PHE A 71 4.42 1.92 -6.74
C PHE A 71 5.75 2.17 -6.03
N LEU A 72 6.12 3.44 -5.89
CA LEU A 72 7.13 3.88 -4.94
C LEU A 72 6.45 4.19 -3.62
N GLN A 73 6.58 3.27 -2.65
CA GLN A 73 6.04 3.42 -1.31
C GLN A 73 7.01 4.21 -0.44
N PRO A 74 6.64 5.40 0.06
CA PRO A 74 7.47 6.12 1.02
C PRO A 74 7.45 5.41 2.38
N ILE A 75 8.62 5.27 3.00
CA ILE A 75 8.80 4.66 4.33
C ILE A 75 9.17 5.77 5.33
N TYR A 76 8.28 6.01 6.30
CA TYR A 76 8.41 7.12 7.27
C TYR A 76 9.04 6.69 8.58
N TYR A 77 8.79 5.45 8.97
CA TYR A 77 9.19 4.91 10.26
C TYR A 77 10.33 3.90 10.09
N SER A 78 11.08 3.66 11.17
CA SER A 78 12.07 2.57 11.22
C SER A 78 11.44 1.19 11.05
N SER A 79 10.16 1.06 11.40
CA SER A 79 9.28 -0.09 11.21
C SER A 79 7.96 0.42 10.62
N GLN A 80 7.88 0.44 9.29
CA GLN A 80 6.68 0.88 8.57
C GLN A 80 5.78 -0.32 8.34
N TRP A 81 4.51 -0.16 8.71
CA TRP A 81 3.52 -1.17 8.39
C TRP A 81 2.81 -0.76 7.12
N LEU A 82 2.58 -1.72 6.24
CA LEU A 82 2.03 -1.53 4.92
C LEU A 82 0.90 -2.53 4.72
N HIS A 83 -0.28 -2.02 4.41
CA HIS A 83 -1.43 -2.83 4.05
C HIS A 83 -1.97 -2.34 2.71
N TYR A 84 -1.82 -3.16 1.66
CA TYR A 84 -2.51 -2.90 0.41
C TYR A 84 -3.81 -3.69 0.40
N SER A 85 -4.92 -2.96 0.41
CA SER A 85 -6.26 -3.53 0.50
C SER A 85 -6.54 -4.55 -0.61
N GLN A 86 -7.32 -5.59 -0.28
CA GLN A 86 -7.88 -6.46 -1.32
C GLN A 86 -8.93 -5.75 -2.18
N GLY A 87 -9.38 -4.55 -1.78
CA GLY A 87 -10.27 -3.70 -2.56
C GLY A 87 -9.57 -2.92 -3.68
N PHE A 88 -8.26 -3.12 -3.89
CA PHE A 88 -7.58 -2.54 -5.05
C PHE A 88 -8.12 -3.09 -6.37
N LYS A 89 -8.47 -2.22 -7.30
CA LYS A 89 -8.86 -2.62 -8.66
C LYS A 89 -8.45 -1.60 -9.72
N ILE A 90 -8.21 -2.09 -10.93
CA ILE A 90 -8.08 -1.27 -12.13
C ILE A 90 -9.44 -1.21 -12.82
N VAL A 91 -9.85 -0.04 -13.29
CA VAL A 91 -11.06 0.16 -14.10
C VAL A 91 -10.66 0.70 -15.47
N ASP A 92 -11.03 0.02 -16.55
CA ASP A 92 -10.93 0.59 -17.90
C ASP A 92 -11.98 1.69 -18.06
N GLN A 93 -11.55 2.94 -18.19
CA GLN A 93 -12.47 4.08 -18.30
C GLN A 93 -13.38 4.00 -19.53
N LYS A 94 -12.96 3.28 -20.59
CA LYS A 94 -13.75 3.19 -21.82
C LYS A 94 -14.89 2.19 -21.71
N SER A 95 -14.63 1.01 -21.14
CA SER A 95 -15.61 -0.09 -21.12
C SER A 95 -16.22 -0.35 -19.75
N GLY A 96 -15.64 0.18 -18.68
CA GLY A 96 -16.00 -0.15 -17.31
C GLY A 96 -15.47 -1.51 -16.84
N ASP A 97 -14.62 -2.19 -17.62
CA ASP A 97 -14.04 -3.49 -17.23
C ASP A 97 -13.23 -3.32 -15.94
N GLU A 98 -13.52 -4.15 -14.93
CA GLU A 98 -12.80 -4.17 -13.67
C GLU A 98 -11.77 -5.31 -13.59
N TYR A 99 -10.59 -5.00 -13.07
CA TYR A 99 -9.50 -5.96 -12.86
C TYR A 99 -9.09 -5.88 -11.40
N HIS A 100 -9.57 -6.81 -10.59
CA HIS A 100 -9.36 -6.86 -9.13
C HIS A 100 -7.95 -7.36 -8.79
N VAL A 101 -7.32 -6.80 -7.76
CA VAL A 101 -5.99 -7.22 -7.32
C VAL A 101 -5.98 -8.70 -6.92
N ARG A 102 -4.87 -9.40 -7.18
CA ARG A 102 -4.70 -10.83 -6.91
C ARG A 102 -3.57 -11.15 -5.93
N GLY A 103 -2.69 -10.20 -5.64
CA GLY A 103 -1.51 -10.46 -4.82
C GLY A 103 -0.39 -9.45 -4.99
N TYR A 104 0.72 -9.75 -4.31
CA TYR A 104 1.98 -9.02 -4.43
C TYR A 104 2.92 -9.72 -5.41
N ASP A 105 3.67 -8.96 -6.20
CA ASP A 105 4.79 -9.47 -7.01
C ASP A 105 6.03 -9.59 -6.11
N GLY A 106 5.97 -10.54 -5.18
CA GLY A 106 6.97 -10.72 -4.10
C GLY A 106 6.74 -11.98 -3.26
N GLY A 107 5.70 -12.77 -3.55
CA GLY A 107 5.40 -14.01 -2.81
C GLY A 107 4.82 -13.81 -1.42
N ALA A 108 4.78 -12.57 -0.91
CA ALA A 108 4.07 -12.24 0.33
C ALA A 108 2.60 -12.67 0.24
N SER A 109 2.08 -13.23 1.34
CA SER A 109 0.69 -13.68 1.41
C SER A 109 -0.26 -12.53 1.12
N PHE A 110 -1.13 -12.70 0.13
CA PHE A 110 -2.08 -11.68 -0.27
C PHE A 110 -3.04 -11.34 0.88
N GLY A 111 -3.25 -10.04 1.12
CA GLY A 111 -4.09 -9.56 2.23
C GLY A 111 -3.43 -9.56 3.61
N LYS A 112 -2.16 -9.97 3.72
CA LYS A 112 -1.42 -9.91 4.98
C LYS A 112 -0.80 -8.53 5.15
N LEU A 113 -0.87 -8.01 6.37
CA LEU A 113 -0.15 -6.80 6.78
C LEU A 113 1.36 -7.05 6.70
N MET A 114 2.10 -6.15 6.07
CA MET A 114 3.56 -6.25 5.92
C MET A 114 4.27 -5.26 6.85
N ILE A 115 5.42 -5.65 7.37
CA ILE A 115 6.32 -4.76 8.13
C ILE A 115 7.64 -4.62 7.38
N VAL A 116 7.93 -3.40 6.94
CA VAL A 116 9.18 -3.00 6.30
C VAL A 116 10.07 -2.30 7.32
N LYS A 117 11.25 -2.86 7.58
CA LYS A 117 12.22 -2.33 8.55
C LYS A 117 13.46 -1.76 7.88
N GLY A 118 14.09 -0.77 8.52
CA GLY A 118 15.42 -0.28 8.13
C GLY A 118 15.47 0.58 6.86
N CYS A 119 14.32 1.00 6.34
CA CYS A 119 14.20 1.80 5.11
C CYS A 119 13.71 3.24 5.36
N ASN A 120 13.87 3.76 6.58
CA ASN A 120 13.39 5.09 6.96
C ASN A 120 13.86 6.17 5.97
N SER A 121 12.93 7.03 5.56
CA SER A 121 13.14 8.16 4.67
C SER A 121 13.61 7.74 3.27
N LYS A 122 13.19 6.55 2.82
CA LYS A 122 13.45 6.02 1.48
C LYS A 122 12.14 5.64 0.79
N TYR A 123 12.20 5.55 -0.54
CA TYR A 123 11.19 4.85 -1.32
C TYR A 123 11.58 3.38 -1.46
N VAL A 124 10.59 2.49 -1.31
CA VAL A 124 10.72 1.08 -1.68
C VAL A 124 9.75 0.77 -2.81
N TYR A 125 10.12 -0.19 -3.66
CA TYR A 125 9.21 -0.68 -4.69
C TYR A 125 8.21 -1.65 -4.08
N VAL A 126 6.93 -1.39 -4.29
CA VAL A 126 5.87 -2.36 -3.98
C VAL A 126 5.07 -2.62 -5.24
N SER A 127 4.83 -3.88 -5.52
CA SER A 127 4.20 -4.29 -6.77
C SER A 127 2.99 -5.17 -6.51
N LEU A 128 1.87 -4.79 -7.13
CA LEU A 128 0.61 -5.51 -7.08
C LEU A 128 0.36 -6.22 -8.41
N LEU A 129 -0.23 -7.40 -8.34
CA LEU A 129 -0.61 -8.23 -9.47
C LEU A 129 -2.10 -8.14 -9.73
N PHE A 130 -2.47 -7.89 -10.98
CA PHE A 130 -3.85 -7.82 -11.45
C PHE A 130 -4.07 -8.83 -12.60
N PRO A 131 -5.32 -9.14 -12.97
CA PRO A 131 -5.61 -9.81 -14.22
C PRO A 131 -4.99 -9.07 -15.40
N LYS A 132 -4.74 -9.81 -16.47
CA LYS A 132 -4.07 -9.26 -17.65
C LYS A 132 -4.91 -8.15 -18.28
N LEU A 133 -4.35 -6.95 -18.34
CA LEU A 133 -5.00 -5.80 -18.94
C LEU A 133 -5.06 -6.00 -20.45
N LYS A 134 -6.25 -5.85 -21.04
CA LYS A 134 -6.44 -6.05 -22.48
C LYS A 134 -5.57 -5.06 -23.26
N LYS A 135 -5.00 -5.49 -24.39
CA LYS A 135 -4.10 -4.64 -25.21
C LYS A 135 -4.74 -3.32 -25.63
N ARG A 136 -6.06 -3.27 -25.78
CA ARG A 136 -6.85 -2.09 -26.18
C ARG A 136 -7.06 -1.04 -25.08
N VAL A 137 -6.83 -1.39 -23.81
CA VAL A 137 -7.02 -0.42 -22.70
C VAL A 137 -5.99 0.70 -22.85
N ARG A 138 -6.43 1.95 -22.68
CA ARG A 138 -5.60 3.16 -22.84
C ARG A 138 -5.65 4.09 -21.65
N LYS A 139 -6.83 4.28 -21.06
CA LYS A 139 -7.01 5.09 -19.85
C LYS A 139 -7.64 4.23 -18.76
N ILE A 140 -7.10 4.34 -17.54
CA ILE A 140 -7.56 3.59 -16.40
C ILE A 140 -7.68 4.46 -15.16
N ASP A 141 -8.52 4.02 -14.24
CA ASP A 141 -8.43 4.39 -12.83
C ASP A 141 -7.89 3.20 -12.04
N ILE A 142 -7.12 3.46 -11.00
CA ILE A 142 -6.67 2.48 -10.01
C ILE A 142 -7.31 2.89 -8.71
N LEU A 143 -8.31 2.14 -8.25
CA LEU A 143 -9.09 2.46 -7.08
C LEU A 143 -8.64 1.60 -5.90
N GLU A 144 -8.49 2.22 -4.73
CA GLU A 144 -8.44 1.52 -3.46
C GLU A 144 -9.80 1.70 -2.77
N LEU A 145 -10.60 0.65 -2.75
CA LEU A 145 -11.89 0.65 -2.07
C LEU A 145 -11.76 -0.07 -0.71
N PRO A 146 -12.54 0.34 0.31
CA PRO A 146 -12.57 -0.38 1.57
C PRO A 146 -12.93 -1.85 1.38
N HIS A 147 -12.22 -2.73 2.08
CA HIS A 147 -12.49 -4.15 2.11
C HIS A 147 -12.62 -4.65 3.56
N LYS A 148 -13.47 -5.67 3.76
CA LYS A 148 -13.78 -6.21 5.10
C LYS A 148 -12.58 -6.77 5.87
N THR A 149 -11.49 -7.09 5.17
CA THR A 149 -10.25 -7.61 5.77
C THR A 149 -9.23 -6.52 6.03
N ASP A 150 -9.57 -5.25 5.82
CA ASP A 150 -8.60 -4.17 5.93
C ASP A 150 -8.12 -4.01 7.38
N ALA A 151 -6.80 -4.12 7.55
CA ALA A 151 -6.12 -3.83 8.79
C ALA A 151 -5.56 -2.41 8.75
N LEU A 152 -6.03 -1.53 9.64
CA LEU A 152 -5.53 -0.16 9.79
C LEU A 152 -4.65 -0.05 11.03
N PRO A 153 -3.32 -0.23 10.91
CA PRO A 153 -2.41 -0.06 12.03
C PRO A 153 -2.26 1.41 12.43
N SER A 154 -1.70 1.67 13.61
CA SER A 154 -1.59 3.03 14.14
C SER A 154 -0.66 3.98 13.36
N ASN A 155 0.24 3.43 12.53
CA ASN A 155 1.15 4.19 11.68
C ASN A 155 0.72 4.23 10.20
N ASP A 156 -0.53 3.82 9.93
CA ASP A 156 -1.23 4.06 8.67
C ASP A 156 -2.17 5.27 8.83
N ASP A 157 -2.32 6.08 7.78
CA ASP A 157 -3.12 7.30 7.82
C ASP A 157 -4.61 7.05 7.50
N GLY A 158 -4.99 5.84 7.12
CA GLY A 158 -6.34 5.42 6.78
C GLY A 158 -6.91 6.07 5.52
N ILE A 159 -6.10 6.77 4.74
CA ILE A 159 -6.56 7.49 3.54
C ILE A 159 -6.43 6.56 2.33
N PRO A 160 -7.51 6.28 1.57
CA PRO A 160 -7.42 5.49 0.34
C PRO A 160 -6.50 6.12 -0.70
N LYS A 161 -5.71 5.30 -1.38
CA LYS A 161 -4.69 5.70 -2.35
C LYS A 161 -5.15 5.40 -3.79
N SER A 162 -6.22 6.05 -4.23
CA SER A 162 -6.74 5.91 -5.61
C SER A 162 -6.04 6.85 -6.62
N TYR A 163 -5.88 6.42 -7.87
CA TYR A 163 -5.25 7.14 -8.97
C TYR A 163 -6.24 7.23 -10.13
N PHE A 164 -6.44 8.42 -10.68
CA PHE A 164 -7.46 8.66 -11.69
C PHE A 164 -6.85 9.15 -13.00
N ASN A 165 -7.56 8.88 -14.11
CA ASN A 165 -7.21 9.37 -15.45
C ASN A 165 -5.81 8.97 -15.91
N ILE A 166 -5.35 7.78 -15.51
CA ILE A 166 -4.02 7.29 -15.86
C ILE A 166 -4.01 6.86 -17.32
N LYS A 167 -3.20 7.52 -18.14
CA LYS A 167 -2.84 7.01 -19.46
C LYS A 167 -1.85 5.86 -19.27
N VAL A 168 -2.23 4.67 -19.72
CA VAL A 168 -1.43 3.46 -19.51
C VAL A 168 -0.06 3.58 -20.18
N GLU A 169 0.02 4.24 -21.33
CA GLU A 169 1.26 4.39 -22.10
C GLU A 169 2.34 5.19 -21.35
N ASP A 170 1.97 6.20 -20.58
CA ASP A 170 2.90 7.04 -19.81
C ASP A 170 3.67 6.23 -18.74
N TYR A 171 3.12 5.09 -18.33
CA TYR A 171 3.69 4.20 -17.31
C TYR A 171 4.05 2.82 -17.86
N LEU A 172 3.81 2.57 -19.15
CA LEU A 172 4.00 1.25 -19.74
C LEU A 172 5.48 0.94 -19.89
N VAL A 173 5.95 -0.13 -19.25
CA VAL A 173 7.31 -0.62 -19.46
C VAL A 173 7.38 -1.33 -20.82
N THR A 174 8.04 -0.71 -21.79
CA THR A 174 8.15 -1.21 -23.17
C THR A 174 9.47 -1.93 -23.46
N SER A 175 10.51 -1.75 -22.64
CA SER A 175 11.79 -2.43 -22.79
C SER A 175 12.18 -3.18 -21.52
N GLN A 176 12.67 -4.42 -21.67
CA GLN A 176 13.24 -5.24 -20.60
C GLN A 176 14.55 -4.67 -20.02
N LYS A 177 14.91 -3.41 -20.30
CA LYS A 177 15.98 -2.70 -19.59
C LYS A 177 15.42 -2.06 -18.33
N ASN A 178 14.99 -2.87 -17.38
CA ASN A 178 15.02 -2.48 -15.98
C ASN A 178 15.19 -3.74 -15.13
N LYS A 179 16.18 -3.64 -14.24
CA LYS A 179 16.62 -4.61 -13.23
C LYS A 179 15.48 -5.55 -12.86
N LYS A 180 15.71 -6.87 -12.94
CA LYS A 180 14.87 -7.86 -12.26
C LYS A 180 14.75 -7.41 -10.81
N ILE A 181 13.62 -6.82 -10.44
CA ILE A 181 13.31 -6.46 -9.06
C ILE A 181 12.97 -7.78 -8.40
N TYR A 182 13.91 -8.30 -7.61
CA TYR A 182 13.77 -9.57 -6.89
C TYR A 182 12.92 -9.39 -5.62
N TYR A 183 12.23 -10.49 -5.30
CA TYR A 183 11.17 -10.74 -4.31
C TYR A 183 11.45 -10.29 -2.90
#